data_AF-A0A4P9ZCT1-F1
#
_entry.id   AF-A0A4P9ZCT1-F1
#
_cell.length_a   1.000
_cell.length_b   1.000
_cell.length_c   1.000
_cell.angle_alpha   90.00
_cell.angle_beta   90.00
_cell.angle_gamma   90.00
#
_symmetry.space_group_name_H-M   'P 1'
#
loop_
_entity.id
_entity.type
_entity.pdbx_description
1 polymer ?
#
loop_
_entity_poly.entity_id
_entity_poly.type
_entity_poly.pdbx_seq_one_letter_code
_entity_poly.pdbx_strand_id
1 'polypeptide(L)'
;MDKPQMYVALRGYIYDVSSNPARYSVGKSYHKLVGKDVSRLLGLNKLSLLAEETDGRPEWELTWDTTGLTDEQQAIVDKWVVYFQARYKIVGAVLDHVTN
;
A
#
# COMPACT_ATOMS: atom_id res chain seq x y z
N MET A 1 4.15 -25.48 7.13
CA MET A 1 4.94 -24.24 7.13
C MET A 1 4.08 -23.16 6.53
N ASP A 2 3.37 -22.45 7.38
CA ASP A 2 2.44 -21.39 7.03
C ASP A 2 3.21 -20.25 6.38
N LYS A 3 3.03 -20.08 5.06
CA LYS A 3 3.55 -18.89 4.38
C LYS A 3 2.80 -17.68 4.94
N PRO A 4 3.48 -16.67 5.48
CA PRO A 4 2.81 -15.46 5.93
C PRO A 4 2.07 -14.84 4.74
N GLN A 5 0.74 -14.77 4.88
CA GLN A 5 -0.12 -14.10 3.92
C GLN A 5 0.02 -12.59 4.11
N MET A 6 0.42 -11.88 3.05
CA MET A 6 0.75 -10.45 3.09
C MET A 6 -0.11 -9.75 2.06
N TYR A 7 -0.96 -8.86 2.54
CA TYR A 7 -1.90 -8.12 1.72
C TYR A 7 -1.62 -6.63 1.84
N VAL A 8 -1.73 -5.90 0.73
CA VAL A 8 -1.57 -4.44 0.69
C VAL A 8 -2.76 -3.84 -0.03
N ALA A 9 -3.36 -2.82 0.56
CA ALA A 9 -4.46 -2.10 -0.07
C ALA A 9 -3.92 -0.90 -0.87
N LEU A 10 -4.41 -0.77 -2.10
CA LEU A 10 -4.09 0.33 -2.99
C LEU A 10 -5.32 0.69 -3.82
N ARG A 11 -5.75 1.95 -3.67
CA ARG A 11 -6.89 2.59 -4.30
C ARG A 11 -8.18 1.78 -4.14
N GLY A 12 -8.40 1.27 -2.94
CA GLY A 12 -9.54 0.42 -2.63
C GLY A 12 -9.42 -1.02 -3.15
N TYR A 13 -8.30 -1.45 -3.72
CA TYR A 13 -8.06 -2.84 -4.11
C TYR A 13 -7.01 -3.49 -3.22
N ILE A 14 -7.25 -4.74 -2.84
CA ILE A 14 -6.35 -5.52 -1.99
C ILE A 14 -5.51 -6.43 -2.89
N TYR A 15 -4.19 -6.27 -2.83
CA TYR A 15 -3.22 -7.03 -3.59
C TYR A 15 -2.49 -8.04 -2.69
N ASP A 16 -2.35 -9.28 -3.17
CA ASP A 16 -1.54 -10.31 -2.51
C ASP A 16 -0.06 -10.16 -2.89
N VAL A 17 0.74 -9.73 -1.90
CA VAL A 17 2.19 -9.56 -2.02
C VAL A 17 2.98 -10.71 -1.38
N SER A 18 2.34 -11.80 -0.97
CA SER A 18 3.01 -13.01 -0.45
C SER A 18 3.95 -13.66 -1.45
N SER A 19 3.81 -13.35 -2.73
CA SER A 19 4.74 -13.78 -3.77
C SER A 19 6.14 -13.12 -3.63
N ASN A 20 6.25 -12.04 -2.85
CA ASN A 20 7.50 -11.30 -2.68
C ASN A 20 7.91 -11.14 -1.20
N PRO A 21 8.19 -12.25 -0.49
CA PRO A 21 8.55 -12.20 0.93
C PRO A 21 9.85 -11.43 1.16
N ALA A 22 10.75 -11.35 0.18
CA ALA A 22 12.02 -10.63 0.32
C ALA A 22 11.87 -9.14 0.71
N ARG A 23 10.74 -8.52 0.33
CA ARG A 23 10.44 -7.11 0.62
C ARG A 23 9.45 -6.94 1.78
N TYR A 24 8.46 -7.82 1.88
CA TYR A 24 7.33 -7.69 2.81
C TYR A 24 7.42 -8.58 4.05
N SER A 25 8.43 -9.46 4.15
CA SER A 25 8.61 -10.32 5.34
C SER A 25 8.85 -9.51 6.61
N VAL A 26 8.51 -10.12 7.74
CA VAL A 26 8.78 -9.60 9.08
C VAL A 26 10.23 -9.13 9.19
N GLY A 27 10.44 -7.91 9.67
CA GLY A 27 11.77 -7.28 9.81
C GLY A 27 12.31 -6.59 8.56
N LYS A 28 11.53 -6.52 7.47
CA LYS A 28 11.89 -5.74 6.28
C LYS A 28 11.18 -4.39 6.25
N SER A 29 11.82 -3.47 5.53
CA SER A 29 11.35 -2.14 5.14
C SER A 29 9.86 -2.06 4.78
N TYR A 30 9.33 -3.01 3.99
CA TYR A 30 7.93 -2.94 3.52
C TYR A 30 6.94 -3.74 4.37
N HIS A 31 7.39 -4.39 5.45
CA HIS A 31 6.49 -5.13 6.34
C HIS A 31 5.42 -4.22 6.97
N LYS A 32 5.77 -2.96 7.26
CA LYS A 32 4.86 -1.94 7.83
C LYS A 32 3.68 -1.59 6.89
N LEU A 33 3.76 -1.93 5.61
CA LEU A 33 2.69 -1.72 4.64
C LEU A 33 1.67 -2.86 4.61
N VAL A 34 2.02 -4.02 5.16
CA VAL A 34 1.16 -5.19 5.15
C VAL A 34 -0.05 -4.92 6.04
N GLY A 35 -1.25 -5.10 5.49
CA GLY A 35 -2.52 -4.86 6.16
C GLY A 35 -2.97 -3.40 6.20
N LYS A 36 -2.26 -2.49 5.52
CA LYS A 36 -2.61 -1.05 5.46
C LYS A 36 -2.87 -0.60 4.03
N ASP A 37 -3.56 0.53 3.91
CA ASP A 37 -3.78 1.20 2.63
C ASP A 37 -2.65 2.20 2.35
N VAL A 38 -2.02 2.06 1.18
CA VAL A 38 -0.86 2.85 0.76
C VAL A 38 -1.18 3.81 -0.38
N SER A 39 -2.46 4.05 -0.67
CA SER A 39 -2.92 4.92 -1.77
C SER A 39 -2.34 6.32 -1.65
N ARG A 40 -2.54 6.96 -0.49
CA ARG A 40 -2.02 8.31 -0.23
C ARG A 40 -0.51 8.34 -0.29
N LEU A 41 0.13 7.36 0.33
CA LEU A 41 1.58 7.23 0.37
C LEU A 41 2.22 7.13 -1.02
N LEU A 42 1.63 6.32 -1.90
CA LEU A 42 2.08 6.15 -3.27
C LEU A 42 1.87 7.42 -4.08
N GLY A 43 0.76 8.13 -3.87
CA GLY A 43 0.50 9.43 -4.50
C GLY A 43 1.51 10.49 -4.09
N LEU A 44 1.94 10.48 -2.82
CA LEU A 44 3.02 11.34 -2.32
C LEU A 44 4.42 10.86 -2.75
N ASN A 45 4.52 9.75 -3.50
CA ASN A 45 5.76 9.10 -3.92
C ASN A 45 6.74 8.81 -2.75
N LYS A 46 6.20 8.60 -1.55
CA LYS A 46 7.00 8.38 -0.32
C LYS A 46 7.23 6.91 0.02
N LEU A 47 6.85 6.00 -0.87
CA LEU A 47 7.04 4.55 -0.68
C LEU A 47 8.52 4.18 -0.48
N SER A 48 9.43 4.79 -1.24
CA SER A 48 10.88 4.55 -1.12
C SER A 48 11.42 5.05 0.22
N LEU A 49 10.90 6.18 0.72
CA LEU A 49 11.33 6.73 2.00
C LEU A 49 10.84 5.90 3.20
N LEU A 50 9.69 5.22 3.05
CA LEU A 50 9.22 4.24 4.04
C LEU A 50 10.12 3.01 4.13
N ALA A 51 10.90 2.74 3.07
CA ALA A 51 11.85 1.65 3.09
C ALA A 51 13.13 2.00 3.87
N GLU A 52 13.43 3.29 4.02
CA GLU A 52 14.64 3.81 4.65
C GLU A 52 14.41 4.36 6.06
N GLU A 53 13.22 4.91 6.37
CA GLU A 53 12.91 5.47 7.69
C GLU A 53 12.04 4.56 8.55
N THR A 54 12.69 3.83 9.45
CA THR A 54 12.08 3.13 10.57
C THR A 54 11.79 4.09 11.73
N ASP A 55 10.52 4.16 12.15
CA ASP A 55 10.00 4.51 13.50
C ASP A 55 9.36 5.87 13.76
N GLY A 56 9.45 6.86 12.87
CA GLY A 56 8.96 8.22 13.17
C GLY A 56 7.72 8.70 12.44
N ARG A 57 7.18 7.92 11.49
CA ARG A 57 6.19 8.42 10.53
C ARG A 57 4.78 8.44 11.11
N PRO A 58 4.05 9.55 10.94
CA PRO A 58 2.74 9.65 11.52
C PRO A 58 1.75 8.76 10.76
N GLU A 59 0.91 8.05 11.49
CA GLU A 59 -0.03 7.05 10.97
C GLU A 59 -0.98 7.60 9.88
N TRP A 60 -1.19 8.93 9.85
CA TRP A 60 -1.99 9.61 8.83
C TRP A 60 -1.42 9.50 7.40
N GLU A 61 -0.13 9.16 7.22
CA GLU A 61 0.42 8.91 5.86
C GLU A 61 -0.01 7.54 5.30
N LEU A 62 -0.42 6.59 6.15
CA LEU A 62 -0.89 5.24 5.78
C LEU A 62 -2.42 5.19 5.78
N THR A 63 -3.02 6.04 4.95
CA THR A 63 -4.47 6.15 4.82
C THR A 63 -4.91 5.95 3.38
N TRP A 64 -6.13 5.44 3.24
CA TRP A 64 -6.87 5.36 1.99
C TRP A 64 -7.32 6.74 1.50
N ASP A 65 -7.38 7.72 2.41
CA ASP A 65 -7.83 9.06 2.10
C ASP A 65 -6.85 9.78 1.17
N THR A 66 -7.22 9.87 -0.10
CA THR A 66 -6.52 10.66 -1.12
C THR A 66 -7.14 12.04 -1.29
N THR A 67 -8.05 12.47 -0.40
CA THR A 67 -8.64 13.80 -0.48
C THR A 67 -7.54 14.84 -0.22
N GLY A 68 -7.29 15.68 -1.23
CA GLY A 68 -6.19 16.66 -1.24
C GLY A 68 -4.95 16.27 -2.06
N LEU A 69 -4.92 15.11 -2.73
CA LEU A 69 -3.88 14.84 -3.72
C LEU A 69 -4.12 15.65 -5.01
N THR A 70 -3.06 16.25 -5.55
CA THR A 70 -3.10 16.93 -6.85
C THR A 70 -3.25 15.92 -8.00
N ASP A 71 -3.64 16.40 -9.18
CA ASP A 71 -3.83 15.57 -10.38
C ASP A 71 -2.55 14.77 -10.74
N GLU A 72 -1.38 15.39 -10.57
CA GLU A 72 -0.08 14.73 -10.76
C GLU A 72 0.13 13.56 -9.78
N GLN A 73 -0.26 13.74 -8.52
CA GLN A 73 -0.14 12.70 -7.50
C GLN A 73 -1.11 11.54 -7.78
N GLN A 74 -2.32 11.84 -8.24
CA GLN A 74 -3.26 10.81 -8.69
C GLN A 74 -2.71 10.02 -9.88
N ALA A 75 -2.09 10.68 -10.85
CA ALA A 75 -1.44 10.00 -11.97
C ALA A 75 -0.28 9.08 -11.53
N ILE A 76 0.43 9.43 -10.46
CA ILE A 76 1.44 8.55 -9.85
C ILE A 76 0.75 7.32 -9.21
N VAL A 77 -0.35 7.51 -8.49
CA VAL A 77 -1.14 6.39 -7.94
C VAL A 77 -1.61 5.46 -9.06
N ASP A 78 -2.16 5.98 -10.16
CA ASP A 78 -2.58 5.18 -11.31
C ASP A 78 -1.44 4.32 -11.88
N LYS A 79 -0.24 4.90 -12.04
CA LYS A 79 0.94 4.14 -12.48
C LYS A 79 1.28 3.00 -11.52
N TRP A 80 1.21 3.25 -10.22
CA TRP A 80 1.42 2.21 -9.22
C TRP A 80 0.35 1.13 -9.23
N VAL A 81 -0.92 1.50 -9.42
CA VAL A 81 -2.03 0.54 -9.57
C VAL A 81 -1.76 -0.41 -10.73
N VAL A 82 -1.41 0.11 -11.91
CA VAL A 82 -1.08 -0.72 -13.09
C VAL A 82 0.14 -1.62 -12.81
N TYR A 83 1.17 -1.07 -12.18
CA TYR A 83 2.38 -1.82 -11.80
C TYR A 83 2.07 -2.98 -10.85
N PHE A 84 1.19 -2.75 -9.86
CA PHE A 84 0.76 -3.75 -8.89
C PHE A 84 -0.15 -4.79 -9.55
N GLN A 85 -1.12 -4.38 -10.38
CA GLN A 85 -1.99 -5.30 -11.12
C GLN A 85 -1.22 -6.25 -12.03
N ALA A 86 -0.13 -5.78 -12.65
CA ALA A 86 0.70 -6.63 -13.51
C ALA A 86 1.52 -7.68 -12.74
N ARG A 87 1.82 -7.45 -11.45
CA ARG A 87 2.70 -8.31 -10.64
C ARG A 87 1.99 -9.12 -9.57
N TYR A 88 0.90 -8.60 -9.02
CA TYR A 88 0.21 -9.13 -7.86
C TYR A 88 -1.26 -9.34 -8.18
N LYS A 89 -1.82 -10.42 -7.63
CA LYS A 89 -3.24 -10.72 -7.81
C LYS A 89 -4.07 -9.84 -6.88
N ILE A 90 -5.16 -9.30 -7.41
CA ILE A 90 -6.20 -8.66 -6.60
C ILE A 90 -6.97 -9.78 -5.88
N VAL A 91 -6.95 -9.75 -4.56
CA VAL A 91 -7.67 -10.72 -3.70
C VAL A 91 -8.96 -10.16 -3.12
N GLY A 92 -9.18 -8.86 -3.21
CA GLY A 92 -10.39 -8.21 -2.73
C GLY A 92 -10.40 -6.71 -2.99
N ALA A 93 -11.42 -6.05 -2.46
CA ALA A 93 -11.53 -4.60 -2.46
C ALA A 93 -11.77 -4.12 -1.01
N VAL A 94 -11.20 -2.97 -0.66
CA VAL A 94 -11.46 -2.28 0.60
C VAL A 94 -12.78 -1.54 0.43
N LEU A 95 -13.78 -1.94 1.20
CA LEU A 95 -15.02 -1.19 1.36
C LEU A 95 -14.81 -0.18 2.49
N ASP A 96 -14.95 1.10 2.16
CA ASP A 96 -15.13 2.13 3.18
C ASP A 96 -16.44 1.84 3.92
N HIS A 97 -16.34 1.54 5.21
CA HIS A 97 -17.52 1.28 6.01
C HIS A 97 -18.14 2.62 6.42
N VAL A 98 -18.93 3.21 5.52
CA VAL A 98 -19.77 4.37 5.84
C VAL A 98 -20.81 3.92 6.86
N THR A 99 -20.53 4.09 8.15
CA THR A 99 -21.56 4.05 9.19
C THR A 99 -22.45 5.27 8.99
N ASN A 100 -23.58 5.05 8.33
CA ASN A 100 -24.67 6.01 8.18
C ASN A 100 -25.41 6.20 9.51
#